data_AF-A0A1F2R1N3-F1
#
_entry.id   AF-A0A1F2R1N3-F1
#
_cell.length_a   1.000
_cell.length_b   1.000
_cell.length_c   1.000
_cell.angle_alpha   90.00
_cell.angle_beta   90.00
_cell.angle_gamma   90.00
#
_symmetry.space_group_name_H-M   'P 1'
#
loop_
_entity.id
_entity.type
_entity.pdbx_description
1 polymer ?
#
loop_
_entity_poly.entity_id
_entity_poly.type
_entity_poly.pdbx_seq_one_letter_code
_entity_poly.pdbx_strand_id
1 'polypeptide(L)'
;MKDTIGKLANEMPEDKYSYKSTPAQRDFAQQVLHIAQANVSNLRFLGGKATAPTINRNARSKAEVMKAMADSFDYGEALIKEQTDQSMLEVVQTNAFLGPSSRARVIYFLLGHTWDIYGQMVVYLRLNGGVPPASQRP
;
A
#
# COMPACT_ATOMS: atom_id res chain seq x y z
N MET A 1 8.79 2.21 0.20
CA MET A 1 7.88 1.47 -0.70
C MET A 1 7.07 2.37 -1.64
N LYS A 2 6.73 3.62 -1.25
CA LYS A 2 5.95 4.58 -2.08
C LYS A 2 6.41 4.62 -3.54
N ASP A 3 7.68 4.93 -3.79
CA ASP A 3 8.20 5.06 -5.16
C ASP A 3 8.17 3.74 -5.94
N THR A 4 8.52 2.63 -5.29
CA THR A 4 8.50 1.29 -5.91
C THR A 4 7.10 0.94 -6.40
N ILE A 5 6.09 1.14 -5.56
CA ILE A 5 4.67 0.88 -5.90
C ILE A 5 4.20 1.88 -6.95
N GLY A 6 4.51 3.17 -6.79
CA GLY A 6 4.09 4.22 -7.71
C GLY A 6 4.62 4.01 -9.11
N LYS A 7 5.91 3.67 -9.26
CA LYS A 7 6.50 3.35 -10.56
C LYS A 7 5.83 2.15 -11.20
N LEU A 8 5.67 1.03 -10.48
CA LEU A 8 5.01 -0.16 -11.02
C LEU A 8 3.56 0.12 -11.44
N ALA A 9 2.79 0.81 -10.61
CA ALA A 9 1.41 1.14 -10.92
C ALA A 9 1.33 2.02 -12.19
N ASN A 10 2.24 2.98 -12.34
CA ASN A 10 2.28 3.87 -13.50
C ASN A 10 2.55 3.15 -14.83
N GLU A 11 3.28 2.03 -14.83
CA GLU A 11 3.55 1.21 -16.03
C GLU A 11 2.28 0.54 -16.59
N MET A 12 1.25 0.34 -15.76
CA MET A 12 -0.01 -0.23 -16.26
C MET A 12 -0.74 0.83 -17.11
N PRO A 13 -1.15 0.51 -18.35
CA PRO A 13 -1.99 1.39 -19.16
C PRO A 13 -3.32 1.68 -18.45
N GLU A 14 -3.83 2.91 -18.61
CA GLU A 14 -5.03 3.35 -17.88
C GLU A 14 -6.28 2.49 -18.20
N ASP A 15 -6.45 2.08 -19.46
CA ASP A 15 -7.53 1.20 -19.90
C ASP A 15 -7.44 -0.23 -19.32
N LYS A 16 -6.30 -0.58 -18.70
CA LYS A 16 -6.05 -1.88 -18.05
C LYS A 16 -6.14 -1.83 -16.53
N TYR A 17 -6.48 -0.71 -15.92
CA TYR A 17 -6.66 -0.63 -14.46
C TYR A 17 -7.81 -1.50 -13.94
N SER A 18 -8.79 -1.83 -14.78
CA SER A 18 -9.87 -2.77 -14.46
C SER A 18 -9.52 -4.25 -14.72
N TYR A 19 -8.30 -4.55 -15.18
CA TYR A 19 -7.87 -5.91 -15.49
C TYR A 19 -7.85 -6.80 -14.24
N LYS A 20 -8.34 -8.04 -14.41
CA LYS A 20 -8.28 -9.12 -13.42
C LYS A 20 -7.52 -10.30 -14.02
N SER A 21 -6.57 -10.87 -13.29
CA SER A 21 -5.90 -12.11 -13.68
C SER A 21 -6.81 -13.34 -13.59
N THR A 22 -7.77 -13.34 -12.66
CA THR A 22 -8.85 -14.33 -12.55
C THR A 22 -10.14 -13.65 -12.08
N PRO A 23 -11.34 -14.22 -12.33
CA PRO A 23 -12.60 -13.57 -11.94
C PRO A 23 -12.72 -13.24 -10.44
N ALA A 24 -12.16 -14.10 -9.58
CA ALA A 24 -12.26 -13.98 -8.12
C ALA A 24 -11.28 -12.94 -7.53
N GLN A 25 -10.21 -12.59 -8.25
CA GLN A 25 -9.20 -11.66 -7.74
C GLN A 25 -9.64 -10.20 -7.86
N ARG A 26 -9.04 -9.32 -7.04
CA ARG A 26 -9.14 -7.87 -7.22
C ARG A 26 -8.67 -7.48 -8.63
N ASP A 27 -9.26 -6.44 -9.19
CA ASP A 27 -8.67 -5.80 -10.37
C ASP A 27 -7.41 -4.99 -10.00
N PHE A 28 -6.66 -4.53 -10.99
CA PHE A 28 -5.41 -3.81 -10.75
C PHE A 28 -5.61 -2.52 -9.92
N ALA A 29 -6.63 -1.72 -10.23
CA ALA A 29 -6.98 -0.52 -9.48
C ALA A 29 -7.29 -0.84 -8.01
N GLN A 30 -8.04 -1.92 -7.78
CA GLN A 30 -8.36 -2.42 -6.45
C GLN A 30 -7.12 -2.90 -5.69
N GLN A 31 -6.10 -3.44 -6.35
CA GLN A 31 -4.84 -3.80 -5.68
C GLN A 31 -4.08 -2.56 -5.21
N VAL A 32 -3.98 -1.52 -6.05
CA VAL A 32 -3.35 -0.25 -5.67
C VAL A 32 -4.11 0.41 -4.52
N LEU A 33 -5.44 0.46 -4.61
CA LEU A 33 -6.30 1.01 -3.56
C LEU A 33 -6.24 0.17 -2.27
N HIS A 34 -6.05 -1.15 -2.38
CA HIS A 34 -5.94 -2.03 -1.22
C HIS A 34 -4.72 -1.71 -0.36
N ILE A 35 -3.58 -1.33 -0.97
CA ILE A 35 -2.40 -0.85 -0.24
C ILE A 35 -2.76 0.41 0.57
N ALA A 36 -3.45 1.38 -0.05
CA ALA A 36 -3.87 2.60 0.64
C ALA A 36 -4.76 2.32 1.85
N GLN A 37 -5.72 1.41 1.70
CA GLN A 37 -6.62 0.99 2.77
C GLN A 37 -5.87 0.26 3.90
N ALA A 38 -4.95 -0.65 3.56
CA ALA A 38 -4.14 -1.38 4.52
C ALA A 38 -3.24 -0.43 5.33
N ASN A 39 -2.59 0.53 4.66
CA ASN A 39 -1.80 1.58 5.30
C ASN A 39 -2.63 2.36 6.31
N VAL A 40 -3.71 3.01 5.89
CA VAL A 40 -4.53 3.84 6.80
C VAL A 40 -5.10 3.02 7.96
N SER A 41 -5.56 1.80 7.70
CA SER A 41 -6.15 0.96 8.74
C SER A 41 -5.17 0.45 9.79
N ASN A 42 -3.89 0.24 9.45
CA ASN A 42 -2.91 -0.28 10.42
C ASN A 42 -2.02 0.83 11.00
N LEU A 43 -1.70 1.87 10.23
CA LEU A 43 -0.83 2.96 10.69
C LEU A 43 -1.44 3.74 11.86
N ARG A 44 -2.77 3.77 11.99
CA ARG A 44 -3.44 4.37 13.16
C ARG A 44 -2.95 3.81 14.50
N PHE A 45 -2.42 2.59 14.54
CA PHE A 45 -1.92 1.96 15.76
C PHE A 45 -0.57 2.52 16.22
N LEU A 46 0.12 3.32 15.39
CA LEU A 46 1.32 4.04 15.80
C LEU A 46 1.00 5.21 16.75
N GLY A 47 -0.27 5.60 16.88
CA GLY A 47 -0.67 6.82 17.56
C GLY A 47 -0.26 8.05 16.75
N GLY A 48 0.02 9.17 17.41
CA GLY A 48 0.48 10.41 16.76
C GLY A 48 -0.62 11.39 16.38
N LYS A 49 -0.21 12.51 15.78
CA LYS A 49 -1.04 13.68 15.44
C LYS A 49 -1.27 13.84 13.94
N ALA A 50 -0.49 13.18 13.09
CA ALA A 50 -0.73 13.18 11.66
C ALA A 50 -2.19 12.82 11.32
N THR A 51 -2.80 13.59 10.44
CA THR A 51 -4.19 13.39 10.05
C THR A 51 -4.27 12.27 9.01
N ALA A 52 -5.09 11.25 9.29
CA ALA A 52 -5.31 10.18 8.34
C ALA A 52 -6.03 10.70 7.08
N PRO A 53 -5.61 10.32 5.86
CA PRO A 53 -6.28 10.71 4.65
C PRO A 53 -7.63 10.01 4.52
N THR A 54 -8.62 10.70 3.98
CA THR A 54 -9.89 10.07 3.61
C THR A 54 -9.70 9.30 2.30
N ILE A 55 -9.84 7.97 2.37
CA ILE A 55 -9.75 7.10 1.20
C ILE A 55 -11.14 6.82 0.64
N ASN A 56 -11.42 7.29 -0.58
CA ASN A 56 -12.60 6.84 -1.32
C ASN A 56 -12.45 5.35 -1.66
N ARG A 57 -13.19 4.49 -0.93
CA ARG A 57 -13.13 3.03 -1.11
C ARG A 57 -13.69 2.55 -2.45
N ASN A 58 -14.40 3.42 -3.15
CA ASN A 58 -14.97 3.16 -4.47
C ASN A 58 -14.16 3.78 -5.61
N ALA A 59 -13.00 4.37 -5.34
CA ALA A 59 -12.10 4.90 -6.38
C ALA A 59 -11.74 3.81 -7.39
N ARG A 60 -11.82 4.15 -8.69
CA ARG A 60 -11.54 3.20 -9.79
C ARG A 60 -10.55 3.73 -10.81
N SER A 61 -10.51 5.04 -11.02
CA SER A 61 -9.61 5.63 -12.01
C SER A 61 -8.16 5.54 -11.55
N LYS A 62 -7.23 5.49 -12.52
CA LYS A 62 -5.78 5.51 -12.26
C LYS A 62 -5.40 6.69 -11.37
N ALA A 63 -5.88 7.88 -11.69
CA ALA A 63 -5.59 9.10 -10.93
C ALA A 63 -6.04 9.01 -9.45
N GLU A 64 -7.28 8.58 -9.20
CA GLU A 64 -7.81 8.49 -7.83
C GLU A 64 -7.07 7.45 -6.99
N VAL A 65 -6.84 6.24 -7.52
CA VAL A 65 -6.18 5.18 -6.75
C VAL A 65 -4.70 5.48 -6.53
N MET A 66 -4.03 6.12 -7.49
CA MET A 66 -2.64 6.57 -7.33
C MET A 66 -2.51 7.66 -6.28
N LYS A 67 -3.46 8.62 -6.25
CA LYS A 67 -3.50 9.64 -5.21
C LYS A 67 -3.74 9.02 -3.83
N ALA A 68 -4.72 8.14 -3.71
CA ALA A 68 -5.01 7.44 -2.46
C ALA A 68 -3.79 6.65 -1.94
N MET A 69 -3.08 5.97 -2.84
CA MET A 69 -1.83 5.26 -2.53
C MET A 69 -0.78 6.24 -2.00
N ALA A 70 -0.50 7.32 -2.72
CA ALA A 70 0.49 8.32 -2.32
C ALA A 70 0.17 8.95 -0.95
N ASP A 71 -1.07 9.42 -0.76
CA ASP A 71 -1.54 10.03 0.48
C ASP A 71 -1.37 9.06 1.67
N SER A 72 -1.63 7.76 1.47
CA SER A 72 -1.49 6.75 2.52
C SER A 72 -0.02 6.53 2.95
N PHE A 73 0.93 6.66 2.02
CA PHE A 73 2.35 6.56 2.35
C PHE A 73 2.85 7.84 3.03
N ASP A 74 2.38 9.01 2.60
CA ASP A 74 2.73 10.29 3.24
C ASP A 74 2.23 10.34 4.68
N TYR A 75 1.04 9.79 4.92
CA TYR A 75 0.53 9.59 6.28
C TYR A 75 1.44 8.70 7.13
N GLY A 76 1.89 7.56 6.58
CA GLY A 76 2.82 6.67 7.28
C GLY A 76 4.16 7.31 7.56
N GLU A 77 4.71 8.07 6.61
CA GLU A 77 5.96 8.81 6.78
C GLU A 77 5.83 9.86 7.90
N ALA A 78 4.75 10.63 7.91
CA ALA A 78 4.49 11.62 8.96
C ALA A 78 4.40 10.96 10.34
N LEU A 79 3.67 9.86 10.46
CA LEU A 79 3.55 9.13 11.73
C LEU A 79 4.86 8.53 12.22
N ILE A 80 5.67 7.97 11.31
CA ILE A 80 6.97 7.41 11.66
C ILE A 80 7.91 8.50 12.18
N LYS A 81 7.88 9.70 11.60
CA LYS A 81 8.68 10.85 12.06
C LYS A 81 8.31 11.34 13.46
N GLU A 82 7.10 11.03 13.94
CA GLU A 82 6.69 11.32 15.32
C GLU A 82 7.15 10.26 16.33
N GLN A 83 7.69 9.13 15.87
CA GLN A 83 8.14 8.06 16.75
C GLN A 83 9.58 8.25 17.21
N THR A 84 9.89 7.63 18.34
CA THR A 84 11.25 7.43 18.85
C THR A 84 11.57 5.94 18.87
N ASP A 85 12.85 5.58 19.03
CA ASP A 85 13.25 4.18 19.19
C ASP A 85 12.50 3.50 20.34
N GLN A 86 12.31 4.21 21.46
CA GLN A 86 11.57 3.68 22.60
C GLN A 86 10.08 3.51 22.30
N SER A 87 9.43 4.51 21.69
CA SER A 87 8.00 4.40 21.37
C SER A 87 7.72 3.32 20.32
N MET A 88 8.69 3.03 19.45
CA MET A 88 8.61 1.94 18.47
C MET A 88 8.57 0.55 19.10
N LEU A 89 9.14 0.39 20.30
CA LEU A 89 9.14 -0.87 21.05
C LEU A 89 7.88 -1.07 21.91
N GLU A 90 7.10 -0.02 22.15
CA GLU A 90 5.86 -0.10 22.94
C GLU A 90 4.85 -1.04 22.29
N VAL A 91 4.29 -1.93 23.10
CA VAL A 91 3.21 -2.83 22.71
C VAL A 91 1.87 -2.10 22.74
N VAL A 92 1.18 -2.09 21.62
CA VAL A 92 -0.15 -1.50 21.46
C VAL A 92 -1.18 -2.60 21.16
N GLN A 93 -2.42 -2.35 21.56
CA GLN A 93 -3.55 -3.17 21.13
C GLN A 93 -3.89 -2.84 19.68
N THR A 94 -3.95 -3.85 18.82
CA THR A 94 -4.21 -3.67 17.39
C THR A 94 -5.54 -4.30 16.97
N ASN A 95 -5.61 -4.96 15.81
CA ASN A 95 -6.77 -5.72 15.35
C ASN A 95 -6.63 -7.21 15.70
N ALA A 96 -7.71 -7.98 15.53
CA ALA A 96 -7.75 -9.41 15.86
C ALA A 96 -6.70 -10.25 15.10
N PHE A 97 -6.29 -9.81 13.90
CA PHE A 97 -5.32 -10.54 13.08
C PHE A 97 -3.87 -10.32 13.56
N LEU A 98 -3.51 -9.09 13.93
CA LEU A 98 -2.15 -8.76 14.41
C LEU A 98 -1.95 -9.05 15.90
N GLY A 99 -3.03 -8.98 16.70
CA GLY A 99 -2.97 -9.09 18.16
C GLY A 99 -2.14 -7.97 18.81
N PRO A 100 -1.86 -8.06 20.12
CA PRO A 100 -0.93 -7.14 20.77
C PRO A 100 0.42 -7.16 20.04
N SER A 101 0.89 -5.99 19.60
CA SER A 101 2.08 -5.86 18.76
C SER A 101 2.85 -4.60 19.11
N SER A 102 4.19 -4.63 19.00
CA SER A 102 4.96 -3.39 19.03
C SER A 102 4.63 -2.51 17.82
N ARG A 103 4.79 -1.19 17.93
CA ARG A 103 4.61 -0.29 16.77
C ARG A 103 5.56 -0.66 15.62
N ALA A 104 6.78 -1.07 15.93
CA ALA A 104 7.73 -1.64 14.97
C ALA A 104 7.17 -2.88 14.24
N ARG A 105 6.49 -3.79 14.95
CA ARG A 105 5.85 -4.97 14.33
C ARG A 105 4.71 -4.58 13.39
N VAL A 106 3.95 -3.53 13.70
CA VAL A 106 2.90 -3.00 12.79
C VAL A 106 3.51 -2.52 11.47
N ILE A 107 4.62 -1.77 11.54
CA ILE A 107 5.34 -1.29 10.33
C ILE A 107 5.93 -2.46 9.55
N TYR A 108 6.55 -3.42 10.24
CA TYR A 108 7.09 -4.62 9.61
C TYR A 108 6.02 -5.43 8.86
N PHE A 109 4.85 -5.59 9.48
CA PHE A 109 3.71 -6.22 8.82
C PHE A 109 3.30 -5.47 7.55
N LEU A 110 3.18 -4.14 7.61
CA LEU A 110 2.82 -3.33 6.43
C LEU A 110 3.87 -3.41 5.32
N LEU A 111 5.15 -3.49 5.66
CA LEU A 111 6.22 -3.72 4.68
C LEU A 111 6.01 -5.05 3.96
N GLY A 112 5.78 -6.14 4.70
CA GLY A 112 5.51 -7.47 4.14
C GLY A 112 4.24 -7.51 3.30
N HIS A 113 3.14 -6.94 3.80
CA HIS A 113 1.88 -6.80 3.05
C HIS A 113 2.08 -6.04 1.74
N THR A 114 2.80 -4.92 1.76
CA THR A 114 3.03 -4.13 0.55
C THR A 114 3.87 -4.90 -0.48
N TRP A 115 4.85 -5.70 -0.05
CA TRP A 115 5.62 -6.56 -0.95
C TRP A 115 4.80 -7.71 -1.55
N ASP A 116 3.89 -8.30 -0.77
CA ASP A 116 2.95 -9.32 -1.28
C ASP A 116 2.08 -8.72 -2.41
N ILE A 117 1.51 -7.54 -2.21
CA ILE A 117 0.72 -6.87 -3.24
C ILE A 117 1.58 -6.45 -4.45
N TYR A 118 2.82 -5.98 -4.22
CA TYR A 118 3.76 -5.69 -5.31
C TYR A 118 3.99 -6.92 -6.21
N GLY A 119 4.23 -8.09 -5.61
CA GLY A 119 4.40 -9.34 -6.36
C GLY A 119 3.20 -9.68 -7.23
N GLN A 120 1.99 -9.51 -6.69
CA GLN A 120 0.76 -9.68 -7.46
C GLN A 120 0.67 -8.66 -8.62
N MET A 121 0.90 -7.38 -8.36
CA MET A 121 0.85 -6.32 -9.37
C MET A 121 1.87 -6.54 -10.50
N VAL A 122 3.05 -7.07 -10.19
CA VAL A 122 4.07 -7.44 -11.18
C VAL A 122 3.53 -8.48 -12.17
N VAL A 123 2.84 -9.51 -11.66
CA VAL A 123 2.22 -10.53 -12.50
C VAL A 123 1.14 -9.91 -13.40
N TYR A 124 0.31 -9.00 -12.87
CA TYR A 124 -0.77 -8.36 -13.64
C TYR A 124 -0.18 -7.53 -14.80
N LEU A 125 0.87 -6.77 -14.52
CA LEU A 125 1.55 -5.97 -15.54
C LEU A 125 2.15 -6.87 -16.64
N ARG A 126 2.82 -7.96 -16.26
CA ARG A 126 3.41 -8.93 -17.21
C ARG A 126 2.35 -9.60 -18.08
N LEU A 127 1.20 -9.97 -17.51
CA LEU A 127 0.07 -10.54 -18.26
C LEU A 127 -0.55 -9.54 -19.25
N ASN A 128 -0.30 -8.24 -19.07
CA ASN A 128 -0.71 -7.18 -20.00
C ASN A 128 0.45 -6.68 -20.87
N GLY A 129 1.54 -7.45 -20.98
CA GLY A 129 2.68 -7.15 -21.85
C GLY A 129 3.65 -6.07 -21.32
N GLY A 130 3.39 -5.50 -20.15
CA GLY A 130 4.25 -4.50 -19.54
C GLY A 130 5.53 -5.09 -18.92
N VAL A 131 6.55 -4.25 -18.76
CA VAL A 131 7.81 -4.61 -18.12
C VAL A 131 7.89 -3.90 -16.76
N PRO A 132 7.87 -4.64 -15.62
CA PRO A 132 8.07 -4.06 -14.31
C PRO A 132 9.35 -3.24 -14.25
N PRO A 133 9.35 -2.06 -13.57
CA PRO A 133 10.48 -1.15 -13.58
C PRO A 133 11.81 -1.80 -13.14
N ALA A 134 11.76 -2.67 -12.12
CA ALA A 134 12.94 -3.38 -11.62
C ALA A 134 13.55 -4.39 -12.62
N SER A 135 12.86 -4.70 -13.72
CA SER A 135 13.31 -5.63 -14.76
C SER A 135 13.60 -4.95 -16.10
N GLN A 136 13.49 -3.62 -16.19
CA GLN A 136 13.84 -2.88 -17.39
C GLN A 136 15.37 -2.91 -17.57
N ARG A 137 15.83 -3.14 -18.81
CA ARG A 137 17.26 -3.05 -19.16
C ARG A 137 17.59 -1.60 -19.54
N PRO A 138 18.82 -1.13 -19.30
CA PRO A 138 19.29 0.18 -19.77
C PRO A 138 19.17 0.33 -21.29
#